data_AF-A0A6I3MCJ8-F1
#
_entry.id   AF-A0A6I3MCJ8-F1
#
_cell.length_a   1.000
_cell.length_b   1.000
_cell.length_c   1.000
_cell.angle_alpha   90.00
_cell.angle_beta   90.00
_cell.angle_gamma   90.00
#
_symmetry.space_group_name_H-M   'P 1'
#
loop_
_entity.id
_entity.type
_entity.pdbx_description
1 polymer ?
#
loop_
_entity_poly.entity_id
_entity_poly.type
_entity_poly.pdbx_seq_one_letter_code
_entity_poly.pdbx_strand_id
1 'polypeptide(L)'
;MTPNLQIELRRFISSNVVSKLNKFYFENDALLIKGIDVSIGTVLMGLYNKAEETGFYKEMITLLKDDSTFYQEVDFVSGRILSVDDCYRIEGNSVLKEIFSNKKGRISEMISNEVGIKSETAREILNFSALLVLSYLKNNIQLLESLKLLLEDQKRDVLNSIPSGIKIMLGFSCYESVEDKNQTIGRSIFTLFGHNFFSF
;
A
#
# COMPACT_ATOMS: atom_id res chain seq x y z
N MET A 1 14.12 9.46 11.98
CA MET A 1 12.80 9.00 11.49
C MET A 1 13.06 8.25 10.20
N THR A 2 12.67 6.98 10.15
CA THR A 2 12.71 6.19 8.91
C THR A 2 11.70 6.81 7.94
N PRO A 3 12.06 7.10 6.67
CA PRO A 3 11.11 7.63 5.70
C PRO A 3 9.93 6.68 5.54
N ASN A 4 8.74 7.24 5.26
CA ASN A 4 7.55 6.45 4.98
C ASN A 4 7.81 5.56 3.75
N LEU A 5 7.66 4.23 3.91
CA LEU A 5 8.04 3.25 2.91
C LEU A 5 7.23 3.40 1.62
N GLN A 6 5.96 3.78 1.70
CA GLN A 6 5.15 4.05 0.52
C GLN A 6 5.70 5.24 -0.29
N ILE A 7 6.11 6.31 0.40
CA ILE A 7 6.73 7.48 -0.23
C ILE A 7 8.07 7.11 -0.86
N GLU A 8 8.86 6.28 -0.19
CA GLU A 8 10.14 5.80 -0.70
C GLU A 8 9.96 4.98 -1.98
N LEU A 9 9.06 4.00 -1.97
CA LEU A 9 8.72 3.21 -3.16
C LEU A 9 8.19 4.08 -4.29
N ARG A 10 7.39 5.12 -3.98
CA ARG A 10 6.88 6.04 -5.00
C ARG A 10 7.99 6.81 -5.74
N ARG A 11 9.13 7.06 -5.09
CA ARG A 11 10.29 7.75 -5.71
C ARG A 11 10.96 6.92 -6.80
N PHE A 12 10.84 5.59 -6.75
CA PHE A 12 11.35 4.72 -7.82
C PHE A 12 10.63 4.92 -9.15
N ILE A 13 9.40 5.45 -9.11
CA ILE A 13 8.54 5.62 -10.28
C ILE A 13 8.77 7.03 -10.86
N SER A 14 9.69 7.10 -11.83
CA SER A 14 9.99 8.33 -12.56
C SER A 14 8.86 8.74 -13.51
N SER A 15 8.89 9.98 -14.00
CA SER A 15 7.97 10.46 -15.05
C SER A 15 8.03 9.61 -16.32
N ASN A 16 9.19 9.03 -16.65
CA ASN A 16 9.36 8.17 -17.81
C ASN A 16 8.57 6.86 -17.65
N VAL A 17 8.57 6.29 -16.43
CA VAL A 17 7.79 5.10 -16.11
C VAL A 17 6.29 5.39 -16.23
N VAL A 18 5.84 6.51 -15.65
CA VAL A 18 4.43 6.93 -15.76
C VAL A 18 4.04 7.13 -17.22
N SER A 19 4.89 7.79 -18.01
CA SER A 19 4.63 7.99 -19.44
C SER A 19 4.56 6.68 -20.22
N LYS A 20 5.43 5.70 -19.92
CA LYS A 20 5.41 4.36 -20.56
C LYS A 20 4.14 3.59 -20.19
N LEU A 21 3.76 3.58 -18.91
CA LEU A 21 2.49 3.00 -18.46
C LEU A 21 1.30 3.69 -19.12
N ASN A 22 1.31 5.01 -19.23
CA ASN A 22 0.23 5.73 -19.89
C ASN A 22 0.12 5.37 -21.38
N LYS A 23 1.24 5.14 -22.08
CA LYS A 23 1.20 4.64 -23.46
C LYS A 23 0.55 3.25 -23.60
N PHE A 24 0.65 2.41 -22.57
CA PHE A 24 0.00 1.10 -22.58
C PHE A 24 -1.49 1.18 -22.26
N TYR A 25 -1.89 2.08 -21.36
CA TYR A 25 -3.23 2.07 -20.78
C TYR A 25 -4.12 3.23 -21.21
N PHE A 26 -3.58 4.30 -21.77
CA PHE A 26 -4.31 5.48 -22.23
C PHE A 26 -5.19 6.08 -21.12
N GLU A 27 -4.59 6.33 -19.96
CA GLU A 27 -5.24 6.87 -18.77
C GLU A 27 -4.86 8.35 -18.57
N ASN A 28 -5.57 9.02 -17.67
CA ASN A 28 -5.12 10.32 -17.21
C ASN A 28 -3.90 10.16 -16.30
N ASP A 29 -2.81 10.92 -16.53
CA ASP A 29 -1.57 10.82 -15.74
C ASP A 29 -1.81 10.98 -14.23
N ALA A 30 -2.68 11.92 -13.82
CA ALA A 30 -2.96 12.15 -12.41
C ALA A 30 -3.71 10.97 -11.78
N LEU A 31 -4.66 10.37 -12.50
CA LEU A 31 -5.40 9.19 -12.05
C LEU A 31 -4.51 7.95 -12.02
N LEU A 32 -3.62 7.80 -13.01
CA LEU A 32 -2.66 6.70 -13.06
C LEU A 32 -1.69 6.77 -11.87
N ILE A 33 -1.13 7.95 -11.61
CA ILE A 33 -0.26 8.19 -10.44
C ILE A 33 -1.00 7.85 -9.14
N LYS A 34 -2.22 8.39 -8.97
CA LYS A 34 -3.05 8.10 -7.80
C LYS A 34 -3.33 6.61 -7.67
N GLY A 35 -3.63 5.92 -8.77
CA GLY A 35 -3.86 4.48 -8.79
C GLY A 35 -2.63 3.69 -8.35
N ILE A 36 -1.43 4.11 -8.76
CA ILE A 36 -0.18 3.48 -8.31
C ILE A 36 0.03 3.74 -6.82
N ASP A 37 -0.17 4.97 -6.33
CA ASP A 37 -0.03 5.29 -4.90
C ASP A 37 -0.96 4.42 -4.04
N VAL A 38 -2.24 4.32 -4.42
CA VAL A 38 -3.23 3.46 -3.77
C VAL A 38 -2.80 1.99 -3.82
N SER A 39 -2.28 1.53 -4.96
CA SER A 39 -1.87 0.14 -5.15
C SER A 39 -0.67 -0.23 -4.28
N ILE A 40 0.33 0.65 -4.17
CA ILE A 40 1.48 0.45 -3.26
C ILE A 40 0.99 0.34 -1.82
N GLY A 41 0.16 1.29 -1.37
CA GLY A 41 -0.39 1.24 -0.01
C GLY A 41 -1.19 -0.03 0.26
N THR A 42 -2.01 -0.45 -0.71
CA THR A 42 -2.81 -1.67 -0.64
C THR A 42 -1.94 -2.91 -0.48
N VAL A 43 -0.85 -3.02 -1.25
CA VAL A 43 0.11 -4.13 -1.12
C VAL A 43 0.80 -4.11 0.24
N LEU A 44 1.28 -2.96 0.71
CA LEU A 44 1.93 -2.85 2.01
C LEU A 44 1.00 -3.28 3.16
N MET A 45 -0.26 -2.86 3.12
CA MET A 45 -1.25 -3.25 4.12
C MET A 45 -1.68 -4.72 3.97
N GLY A 46 -1.64 -5.26 2.75
CA GLY A 46 -1.77 -6.70 2.51
C GLY A 46 -0.66 -7.52 3.18
N LEU A 47 0.59 -7.09 3.01
CA LEU A 47 1.75 -7.72 3.66
C LEU A 47 1.67 -7.61 5.18
N TYR A 48 1.20 -6.47 5.70
CA TYR A 48 0.98 -6.28 7.13
C TYR A 48 -0.07 -7.27 7.69
N ASN A 49 -1.19 -7.47 6.99
CA ASN A 49 -2.23 -8.41 7.43
C ASN A 49 -1.78 -9.87 7.49
N LYS A 50 -0.74 -10.20 6.72
CA LYS A 50 -0.15 -11.53 6.65
C LYS A 50 1.10 -11.68 7.54
N ALA A 51 1.48 -10.63 8.27
CA ALA A 51 2.72 -10.58 9.04
C ALA A 51 2.82 -11.61 10.19
N GLU A 52 1.68 -12.10 10.69
CA GLU A 52 1.65 -13.11 11.75
C GLU A 52 1.96 -14.53 11.23
N GLU A 53 1.88 -14.75 9.92
CA GLU A 53 2.21 -16.03 9.30
C GLU A 53 3.74 -16.21 9.34
N THR A 54 4.18 -17.18 10.15
CA THR A 54 5.63 -17.42 10.37
C THR A 54 6.31 -17.78 9.05
N GLY A 55 7.36 -17.05 8.70
CA GLY A 55 8.12 -17.28 7.46
C GLY A 55 7.57 -16.58 6.21
N PHE A 56 6.36 -15.99 6.29
CA PHE A 56 5.67 -15.40 5.14
C PHE A 56 6.53 -14.42 4.35
N TYR A 57 7.18 -13.45 5.00
CA TYR A 57 8.02 -12.48 4.27
C TYR A 57 9.20 -13.11 3.53
N LYS A 58 9.78 -14.18 4.08
CA LYS A 58 10.87 -14.91 3.41
C LYS A 58 10.33 -15.67 2.21
N GLU A 59 9.18 -16.33 2.35
CA GLU A 59 8.52 -17.02 1.23
C GLU A 59 8.16 -16.03 0.12
N MET A 60 7.61 -14.87 0.46
CA MET A 60 7.25 -13.82 -0.47
C MET A 60 8.43 -13.33 -1.33
N ILE A 61 9.62 -13.10 -0.74
CA ILE A 61 10.78 -12.70 -1.53
C ILE A 61 11.34 -13.84 -2.41
N THR A 62 11.09 -15.11 -2.06
CA THR A 62 11.49 -16.25 -2.90
C THR A 62 10.60 -16.44 -4.13
N LEU A 63 9.37 -15.89 -4.11
CA LEU A 63 8.50 -15.86 -5.30
C LEU A 63 9.09 -14.99 -6.41
N LEU A 64 9.85 -13.97 -6.03
CA LEU A 64 10.61 -13.16 -6.97
C LEU A 64 11.91 -13.91 -7.30
N LYS A 65 11.92 -14.62 -8.43
CA LYS A 65 13.09 -15.36 -8.88
C LYS A 65 14.28 -14.43 -9.13
N ASP A 66 15.50 -14.96 -9.06
CA ASP A 66 16.72 -14.18 -9.32
C ASP A 66 16.83 -13.71 -10.78
N ASP A 67 16.15 -14.41 -11.69
CA ASP A 67 16.00 -14.06 -13.10
C ASP A 67 14.72 -13.25 -13.40
N SER A 68 14.04 -12.72 -12.38
CA SER A 68 12.90 -11.83 -12.58
C SER A 68 13.31 -10.64 -13.45
N THR A 69 12.60 -10.47 -14.56
CA THR A 69 12.86 -9.36 -15.49
C THR A 69 12.61 -8.05 -14.79
N PHE A 70 11.49 -7.97 -14.03
CA PHE A 70 11.14 -6.78 -13.28
C PHE A 70 12.22 -6.39 -12.28
N TYR A 71 12.75 -7.35 -11.51
CA TYR A 71 13.78 -7.08 -10.51
C TYR A 71 15.05 -6.49 -11.14
N GLN A 72 15.43 -6.96 -12.33
CA GLN A 72 16.61 -6.47 -13.06
C GLN A 72 16.41 -5.07 -13.67
N GLU A 73 15.16 -4.66 -13.92
CA GLU A 73 14.83 -3.31 -14.40
C GLU A 73 14.88 -2.23 -13.29
N VAL A 74 15.01 -2.64 -12.02
CA VAL A 74 15.10 -1.72 -10.88
C VAL A 74 16.57 -1.42 -10.56
N ASP A 75 16.97 -0.15 -10.70
CA ASP A 75 18.25 0.34 -10.22
C ASP A 75 18.09 0.81 -8.77
N PHE A 76 18.43 -0.07 -7.83
CA PHE A 76 18.35 0.21 -6.40
C PHE A 76 19.41 1.21 -5.91
N VAL A 77 20.53 1.36 -6.64
CA VAL A 77 21.58 2.31 -6.27
C VAL A 77 21.14 3.73 -6.55
N SER A 78 20.52 3.96 -7.70
CA SER A 78 19.96 5.28 -8.05
C SER A 78 18.50 5.47 -7.63
N GLY A 79 17.87 4.44 -7.06
CA GLY A 79 16.51 4.50 -6.52
C GLY A 79 15.45 4.74 -7.58
N ARG A 80 15.58 4.13 -8.77
CA ARG A 80 14.68 4.33 -9.91
C ARG A 80 14.49 3.07 -10.74
N ILE A 81 13.35 2.99 -11.41
CA ILE A 81 13.08 1.97 -12.42
C ILE A 81 13.59 2.47 -13.77
N LEU A 82 14.45 1.68 -14.43
CA LEU A 82 15.10 2.03 -15.70
C LEU A 82 14.15 1.90 -16.89
N SER A 83 13.38 0.83 -16.90
CA SER A 83 12.38 0.51 -17.91
C SER A 83 11.23 -0.25 -17.25
N VAL A 84 10.06 -0.18 -17.84
CA VAL A 84 8.91 -1.01 -17.42
C VAL A 84 8.41 -1.76 -18.63
N ASP A 85 8.81 -3.02 -18.75
CA ASP A 85 8.24 -3.94 -19.71
C ASP A 85 6.96 -4.59 -19.15
N ASP A 86 6.24 -5.37 -19.94
CA ASP A 86 4.96 -5.96 -19.55
C ASP A 86 5.09 -7.24 -18.70
N CYS A 87 6.30 -7.55 -18.23
CA CYS A 87 6.62 -8.68 -17.35
C CYS A 87 5.78 -8.69 -16.07
N TYR A 88 5.43 -7.51 -15.54
CA TYR A 88 4.62 -7.39 -14.33
C TYR A 88 3.23 -8.02 -14.48
N ARG A 89 2.68 -8.08 -15.70
CA ARG A 89 1.36 -8.67 -15.97
C ARG A 89 1.29 -10.14 -15.62
N ILE A 90 2.42 -10.84 -15.71
CA ILE A 90 2.53 -12.28 -15.42
C ILE A 90 3.10 -12.47 -14.02
N GLU A 91 4.27 -11.87 -13.75
CA GLU A 91 5.02 -12.08 -12.50
C GLU A 91 4.26 -11.57 -11.26
N GLY A 92 3.51 -10.47 -11.38
CA GLY A 92 2.77 -9.91 -10.25
C GLY A 92 1.57 -10.75 -9.80
N ASN A 93 1.09 -11.68 -10.65
CA ASN A 93 -0.09 -12.48 -10.32
C ASN A 93 0.15 -13.46 -9.18
N SER A 94 1.30 -14.15 -9.16
CA SER A 94 1.66 -15.11 -8.11
C SER A 94 1.79 -14.41 -6.77
N VAL A 95 2.48 -13.27 -6.75
CA VAL A 95 2.68 -12.43 -5.57
C VAL A 95 1.35 -12.00 -4.97
N LEU A 96 0.46 -11.40 -5.77
CA LEU A 96 -0.82 -10.92 -5.28
C LEU A 96 -1.75 -12.05 -4.83
N LYS A 97 -1.59 -13.26 -5.38
CA LYS A 97 -2.34 -14.44 -4.93
C LYS A 97 -1.95 -14.83 -3.51
N GLU A 98 -0.67 -14.76 -3.15
CA GLU A 98 -0.25 -15.06 -1.78
C GLU A 98 -0.67 -13.95 -0.80
N ILE A 99 -0.59 -12.67 -1.20
CA ILE A 99 -0.98 -11.54 -0.34
C ILE A 99 -2.50 -11.49 -0.12
N PHE A 100 -3.30 -11.60 -1.18
CA PHE A 100 -4.74 -11.35 -1.13
C PHE A 100 -5.61 -12.60 -1.33
N SER A 101 -5.02 -13.76 -1.60
CA SER A 101 -5.74 -15.01 -1.85
C SER A 101 -6.82 -14.84 -2.92
N ASN A 102 -8.10 -15.02 -2.57
CA ASN A 102 -9.25 -14.88 -3.47
C ASN A 102 -9.79 -13.45 -3.58
N LYS A 103 -9.21 -12.47 -2.86
CA LYS A 103 -9.69 -11.07 -2.83
C LYS A 103 -9.10 -10.20 -3.94
N LYS A 104 -8.09 -10.67 -4.68
CA LYS A 104 -7.37 -9.88 -5.70
C LYS A 104 -8.32 -9.16 -6.68
N GLY A 105 -9.23 -9.89 -7.34
CA GLY A 105 -10.09 -9.32 -8.38
C GLY A 105 -10.96 -8.18 -7.85
N ARG A 106 -11.57 -8.40 -6.68
CA ARG A 106 -12.37 -7.39 -5.98
C ARG A 106 -11.55 -6.17 -5.54
N ILE A 107 -10.30 -6.36 -5.10
CA ILE A 107 -9.41 -5.24 -4.77
C ILE A 107 -9.13 -4.40 -6.02
N SER A 108 -8.77 -5.02 -7.16
CA SER A 108 -8.54 -4.27 -8.40
C SER A 108 -9.80 -3.56 -8.91
N GLU A 109 -10.99 -4.15 -8.76
CA GLU A 109 -12.26 -3.50 -9.08
C GLU A 109 -12.51 -2.29 -8.18
N MET A 110 -12.25 -2.41 -6.87
CA MET A 110 -12.35 -1.29 -5.93
C MET A 110 -11.38 -0.16 -6.28
N ILE A 111 -10.12 -0.48 -6.62
CA ILE A 111 -9.16 0.54 -7.08
C ILE A 111 -9.69 1.25 -8.33
N SER A 112 -10.18 0.48 -9.31
CA SER A 112 -10.76 1.02 -10.54
C SER A 112 -11.91 2.00 -10.25
N ASN A 113 -12.85 1.62 -9.39
CA ASN A 113 -14.02 2.42 -9.05
C ASN A 113 -13.67 3.68 -8.24
N GLU A 114 -12.79 3.56 -7.24
CA GLU A 114 -12.44 4.65 -6.32
C GLU A 114 -11.46 5.67 -6.94
N VAL A 115 -10.60 5.20 -7.85
CA VAL A 115 -9.64 6.05 -8.54
C VAL A 115 -10.23 6.62 -9.83
N GLY A 116 -11.15 5.89 -10.48
CA GLY A 116 -11.74 6.29 -11.76
C GLY A 116 -10.89 5.91 -12.98
N ILE A 117 -10.18 4.79 -12.91
CA ILE A 117 -9.38 4.21 -14.02
C ILE A 117 -10.04 2.91 -14.51
N LYS A 118 -9.66 2.44 -15.70
CA LYS A 118 -10.17 1.17 -16.21
C LYS A 118 -9.77 0.00 -15.32
N SER A 119 -10.63 -1.02 -15.23
CA SER A 119 -10.40 -2.19 -14.39
C SER A 119 -9.16 -2.98 -14.82
N GLU A 120 -8.87 -3.04 -16.13
CA GLU A 120 -7.63 -3.60 -16.65
C GLU A 120 -6.41 -2.85 -16.10
N THR A 121 -6.41 -1.51 -16.17
CA THR A 121 -5.33 -0.65 -15.65
C THR A 121 -5.13 -0.90 -14.17
N ALA A 122 -6.21 -0.90 -13.38
CA ALA A 122 -6.16 -1.11 -11.94
C ALA A 122 -5.54 -2.47 -11.58
N ARG A 123 -5.87 -3.53 -12.32
CA ARG A 123 -5.26 -4.86 -12.14
C ARG A 123 -3.76 -4.83 -12.42
N GLU A 124 -3.36 -4.17 -13.49
CA GLU A 124 -1.98 -4.14 -13.93
C GLU A 124 -1.08 -3.25 -13.07
N ILE A 125 -1.56 -2.09 -12.61
CA ILE A 125 -0.80 -1.25 -11.66
C ILE A 125 -0.70 -1.90 -10.28
N LEU A 126 -1.68 -2.72 -9.88
CA LEU A 126 -1.60 -3.51 -8.66
C LEU A 126 -0.53 -4.60 -8.78
N ASN A 127 -0.48 -5.30 -9.91
CA ASN A 127 0.59 -6.26 -10.23
C ASN A 127 1.98 -5.60 -10.19
N PHE A 128 2.11 -4.46 -10.88
CA PHE A 128 3.32 -3.64 -10.90
C PHE A 128 3.77 -3.22 -9.50
N SER A 129 2.83 -2.69 -8.70
CA SER A 129 3.12 -2.23 -7.33
C SER A 129 3.57 -3.37 -6.43
N ALA A 130 2.99 -4.56 -6.59
CA ALA A 130 3.37 -5.74 -5.83
C ALA A 130 4.81 -6.17 -6.10
N LEU A 131 5.22 -6.18 -7.37
CA LEU A 131 6.59 -6.48 -7.75
C LEU A 131 7.57 -5.41 -7.30
N LEU A 132 7.20 -4.14 -7.38
CA LEU A 132 8.04 -3.04 -6.87
C LEU A 132 8.30 -3.20 -5.37
N VAL A 133 7.25 -3.44 -4.57
CA VAL A 133 7.37 -3.67 -3.13
C VAL A 133 8.28 -4.88 -2.86
N LEU A 134 8.04 -6.03 -3.49
CA LEU A 134 8.87 -7.21 -3.26
C LEU A 134 10.32 -7.04 -3.73
N SER A 135 10.52 -6.38 -4.86
CA SER A 135 11.86 -6.09 -5.39
C SER A 135 12.64 -5.25 -4.41
N TYR A 136 12.01 -4.22 -3.85
CA TYR A 136 12.59 -3.41 -2.79
C TYR A 136 12.90 -4.24 -1.53
N LEU A 137 11.97 -5.07 -1.08
CA LEU A 137 12.18 -5.91 0.11
C LEU A 137 13.29 -6.96 -0.10
N LYS A 138 13.36 -7.55 -1.30
CA LYS A 138 14.42 -8.51 -1.67
C LYS A 138 15.80 -7.84 -1.65
N ASN A 139 15.91 -6.62 -2.18
CA ASN A 139 17.14 -5.84 -2.13
C ASN A 139 17.50 -5.39 -0.69
N ASN A 140 16.50 -5.24 0.18
CA ASN A 140 16.66 -4.81 1.57
C ASN A 140 16.34 -5.93 2.56
N ILE A 141 17.00 -7.09 2.43
CA ILE A 141 16.64 -8.29 3.21
C ILE A 141 16.67 -8.10 4.74
N GLN A 142 17.52 -7.19 5.23
CA GLN A 142 17.60 -6.82 6.65
C GLN A 142 16.31 -6.16 7.16
N LEU A 143 15.57 -5.46 6.28
CA LEU A 143 14.32 -4.82 6.62
C LEU A 143 13.24 -5.84 6.99
N LEU A 144 13.28 -7.06 6.41
CA LEU A 144 12.24 -8.08 6.61
C LEU A 144 11.98 -8.42 8.08
N GLU A 145 13.02 -8.45 8.91
CA GLU A 145 12.90 -8.76 10.34
C GLU A 145 12.14 -7.68 11.11
N SER A 146 12.25 -6.43 10.66
CA SER A 146 11.60 -5.27 11.26
C SER A 146 10.37 -4.77 10.49
N LEU A 147 10.03 -5.40 9.36
CA LEU A 147 9.03 -4.89 8.42
C LEU A 147 7.66 -4.72 9.06
N LYS A 148 7.24 -5.68 9.88
CA LYS A 148 5.96 -5.59 10.61
C LYS A 148 5.92 -4.37 11.53
N LEU A 149 6.99 -4.15 12.31
CA LEU A 149 7.09 -3.00 13.22
C LEU A 149 7.12 -1.68 12.46
N LEU A 150 7.84 -1.63 11.34
CA LEU A 150 7.86 -0.45 10.47
C LEU A 150 6.46 -0.16 9.89
N LEU A 151 5.79 -1.18 9.38
CA LEU A 151 4.44 -1.04 8.82
C LEU A 151 3.41 -0.69 9.88
N GLU A 152 3.57 -1.14 11.14
CA GLU A 152 2.75 -0.72 12.27
C GLU A 152 2.92 0.79 12.55
N ASP A 153 4.17 1.27 12.64
CA ASP A 153 4.47 2.69 12.88
C ASP A 153 3.92 3.59 11.75
N GLN A 154 3.94 3.08 10.52
CA GLN A 154 3.50 3.79 9.32
C GLN A 154 2.05 3.51 8.93
N LYS A 155 1.35 2.62 9.67
CA LYS A 155 0.06 2.05 9.30
C LYS A 155 -0.96 3.13 8.99
N ARG A 156 -1.10 4.10 9.89
CA ARG A 156 -2.05 5.22 9.76
C ARG A 156 -1.80 6.03 8.49
N ASP A 157 -0.55 6.37 8.21
CA ASP A 157 -0.18 7.20 7.07
C ASP A 157 -0.43 6.43 5.75
N VAL A 158 -0.10 5.13 5.72
CA VAL A 158 -0.38 4.27 4.56
C VAL A 158 -1.88 4.09 4.38
N LEU A 159 -2.64 3.81 5.44
CA LEU A 159 -4.10 3.69 5.37
C LEU A 159 -4.74 4.99 4.88
N ASN A 160 -4.23 6.17 5.24
CA ASN A 160 -4.76 7.45 4.74
C ASN A 160 -4.64 7.64 3.22
N SER A 161 -3.69 6.96 2.59
CA SER A 161 -3.53 6.98 1.12
C SER A 161 -4.49 6.05 0.37
N ILE A 162 -5.15 5.13 1.09
CA ILE A 162 -5.99 4.08 0.50
C ILE A 162 -7.48 4.48 0.62
N PRO A 163 -8.32 4.25 -0.41
CA PRO A 163 -9.77 4.41 -0.32
C PRO A 163 -10.41 3.53 0.77
N SER A 164 -11.46 4.04 1.41
CA SER A 164 -12.16 3.36 2.52
C SER A 164 -12.68 1.96 2.16
N GLY A 165 -13.20 1.77 0.94
CA GLY A 165 -13.67 0.46 0.47
C GLY A 165 -12.58 -0.62 0.50
N ILE A 166 -11.35 -0.26 0.15
CA ILE A 166 -10.20 -1.17 0.19
C ILE A 166 -9.78 -1.43 1.65
N LYS A 167 -9.77 -0.41 2.51
CA LYS A 167 -9.48 -0.58 3.96
C LYS A 167 -10.38 -1.64 4.59
N ILE A 168 -11.68 -1.53 4.37
CA ILE A 168 -12.69 -2.48 4.88
C ILE A 168 -12.42 -3.89 4.33
N MET A 169 -12.08 -3.99 3.05
CA MET A 169 -11.81 -5.28 2.41
C MET A 169 -10.57 -5.99 2.98
N LEU A 170 -9.58 -5.21 3.36
CA LEU A 170 -8.39 -5.64 4.08
C LEU A 170 -8.67 -5.88 5.58
N GLY A 171 -9.85 -5.57 6.10
CA GLY A 171 -10.23 -5.80 7.50
C GLY A 171 -9.91 -4.66 8.45
N PHE A 172 -9.56 -3.47 7.94
CA PHE A 172 -9.35 -2.28 8.75
C PHE A 172 -10.67 -1.52 8.95
N SER A 173 -10.88 -1.02 10.17
CA SER A 173 -11.96 -0.09 10.46
C SER A 173 -11.68 1.28 9.82
N CYS A 174 -12.73 1.94 9.31
CA CYS A 174 -12.63 3.33 8.84
C CYS A 174 -12.41 4.34 9.99
N TYR A 175 -12.59 3.90 11.23
CA TYR A 175 -12.41 4.69 12.44
C TYR A 175 -11.17 4.21 13.21
N GLU A 176 -9.97 4.50 12.69
CA GLU A 176 -8.82 4.66 13.60
C GLU A 176 -8.90 6.10 14.10
N SER A 177 -9.50 6.28 15.28
CA SER A 177 -9.60 7.57 15.94
C SER A 177 -8.20 8.14 16.15
N VAL A 178 -8.04 9.41 15.78
CA VAL A 178 -6.88 10.23 16.13
C VAL A 178 -6.87 10.37 17.65
N GLU A 179 -6.16 9.49 18.35
CA GLU A 179 -5.63 9.87 19.66
C GLU A 179 -4.49 10.83 19.38
N ASP A 180 -4.83 12.12 19.36
CA ASP A 180 -3.85 13.18 19.52
C ASP A 180 -3.06 12.86 20.78
N LYS A 181 -1.75 12.57 20.62
CA LYS A 181 -0.77 12.47 21.71
C LYS A 181 -0.55 13.85 22.35
N ASN A 182 -1.61 14.50 22.82
CA ASN A 182 -1.59 15.85 23.37
C ASN A 182 -2.62 16.08 24.50
N GLN A 183 -3.00 15.05 25.25
CA GLN A 183 -3.72 15.27 26.52
C GLN A 183 -3.19 14.38 27.63
N THR A 184 -2.00 14.71 28.12
CA THR A 184 -1.73 14.55 29.55
C THR A 184 -2.02 15.89 30.21
N ILE A 185 -2.76 15.84 31.32
CA ILE A 185 -3.05 16.90 32.30
C ILE A 185 -4.34 17.71 32.03
N GLY A 186 -5.43 17.30 32.68
CA GLY A 186 -6.62 18.15 32.84
C GLY A 186 -7.87 17.42 33.32
N ARG A 187 -7.90 17.01 34.59
CA ARG A 187 -9.07 16.48 35.30
C ARG A 187 -10.34 17.32 35.06
N SER A 188 -11.47 16.69 34.73
CA SER A 188 -12.56 16.49 35.71
C SER A 188 -13.74 15.71 35.10
N ILE A 189 -14.06 14.62 35.77
CA ILE A 189 -15.30 13.85 35.67
C ILE A 189 -16.34 14.57 36.56
N PHE A 190 -17.64 14.32 36.34
CA PHE A 190 -18.85 14.91 36.97
C PHE A 190 -19.33 16.20 36.28
N THR A 191 -20.55 16.31 35.72
CA THR A 191 -21.82 15.78 36.23
C THR A 191 -22.84 15.63 35.09
N LEU A 192 -23.57 14.51 35.15
CA LEU A 192 -24.65 14.07 34.26
C LEU A 192 -26.00 14.37 34.95
N PHE A 193 -26.98 14.87 34.21
CA PHE A 193 -28.43 14.98 34.52
C PHE A 193 -28.95 15.91 35.65
N GLY A 194 -29.91 16.76 35.27
CA GLY A 194 -31.25 16.72 35.89
C GLY A 194 -31.68 17.86 36.82
N HIS A 195 -32.57 18.72 36.27
CA HIS A 195 -33.80 19.27 36.89
C HIS A 195 -33.78 20.30 38.05
N ASN A 196 -34.55 21.37 37.79
CA ASN A 196 -35.53 22.08 38.63
C ASN A 196 -35.17 23.37 39.45
N PHE A 197 -35.87 24.44 39.02
CA PHE A 197 -36.74 25.38 39.77
C PHE A 197 -36.19 26.60 40.55
N PHE A 198 -36.70 27.79 40.13
CA PHE A 198 -36.91 29.12 40.78
C PHE A 198 -35.68 29.88 41.37
N SER A 199 -35.62 31.21 41.46
CA SER A 199 -36.61 32.31 41.45
C SER A 199 -35.92 33.65 41.10
N PHE A 200 -36.65 34.60 40.52
CA PHE A 200 -36.83 35.97 41.03
C PHE A 200 -38.22 36.45 40.63
#